data_AF-A0AA88VTH9-F1
#
_entry.id   AF-A0AA88VTH9-F1
#
_cell.length_a   1.000
_cell.length_b   1.000
_cell.length_c   1.000
_cell.angle_alpha   90.00
_cell.angle_beta   90.00
_cell.angle_gamma   90.00
#
_symmetry.space_group_name_H-M   'P 1'
#
loop_
_entity.id
_entity.type
_entity.pdbx_description
1 polymer ?
#
loop_
_entity_poly.entity_id
_entity_poly.type
_entity_poly.pdbx_seq_one_letter_code
_entity_poly.pdbx_strand_id
1 'polypeptide(L)' 'MWPSLIKKSKDGGLNAIETYVFWNAHEPLRQQYDFSDNLDLIRFLKTIQNEGLYAILRIGPYVCAEWNFG' A
#
# COMPACT_ATOMS: atom_id res chain seq x y z
N MET A 1 -6.51 11.30 -2.87
CA MET A 1 -6.63 10.18 -3.82
C MET A 1 -7.09 8.89 -3.13
N TRP A 2 -6.31 8.28 -2.23
CA TRP A 2 -6.64 6.97 -1.62
C TRP A 2 -8.05 6.83 -1.04
N PRO A 3 -8.58 7.75 -0.20
CA PRO A 3 -9.93 7.58 0.36
C PRO A 3 -11.00 7.46 -0.72
N SER A 4 -10.87 8.23 -1.81
CA SER A 4 -11.81 8.17 -2.94
C SER A 4 -11.74 6.84 -3.69
N LEU A 5 -10.55 6.30 -3.92
CA LEU A 5 -10.37 5.02 -4.61
C LEU A 5 -10.86 3.85 -3.74
N ILE A 6 -10.51 3.84 -2.46
CA ILE A 6 -10.91 2.81 -1.50
C ILE A 6 -12.43 2.80 -1.33
N LYS A 7 -13.06 3.98 -1.23
CA LYS A 7 -14.52 4.09 -1.17
C LYS A 7 -15.19 3.55 -2.43
N LYS A 8 -14.67 3.88 -3.62
CA LYS A 8 -15.18 3.32 -4.88
C LYS A 8 -15.03 1.80 -4.94
N SER A 9 -13.92 1.25 -4.44
CA SER A 9 -13.73 -0.20 -4.32
C SER A 9 -14.80 -0.84 -3.43
N LYS A 10 -15.12 -0.24 -2.28
CA LYS A 10 -16.20 -0.68 -1.39
C LYS A 10 -17.57 -0.59 -2.07
N ASP A 11 -17.88 0.56 -2.69
CA ASP A 11 -19.13 0.78 -3.42
C ASP A 11 -19.28 -0.19 -4.60
N GLY A 12 -18.15 -0.64 -5.16
CA GLY A 12 -18.08 -1.69 -6.19
C GLY A 12 -18.22 -3.12 -5.65
N GLY A 13 -18.41 -3.32 -4.34
CA GLY A 13 -18.66 -4.62 -3.72
C GLY A 13 -17.43 -5.39 -3.26
N LEU A 14 -16.24 -4.78 -3.26
CA LEU A 14 -15.05 -5.41 -2.71
C LEU A 14 -15.09 -5.44 -1.17
N ASN A 15 -14.47 -6.46 -0.57
CA ASN A 15 -14.31 -6.60 0.88
C ASN A 15 -12.85 -6.47 1.34
N ALA A 16 -11.89 -6.45 0.41
CA ALA A 16 -10.47 -6.32 0.69
C ALA A 16 -9.76 -5.48 -0.37
N ILE A 17 -8.66 -4.84 0.02
CA ILE A 17 -7.70 -4.19 -0.87
C ILE A 17 -6.37 -4.95 -0.79
N GLU A 18 -5.84 -5.37 -1.93
CA GLU A 18 -4.51 -5.98 -2.03
C GLU A 18 -3.46 -4.95 -2.44
N THR A 19 -2.28 -5.01 -1.85
CA THR A 19 -1.17 -4.11 -2.21
C THR A 19 0.21 -4.78 -2.03
N TYR A 20 1.17 -4.31 -2.81
CA TYR A 20 2.59 -4.61 -2.63
C TYR A 20 3.23 -3.65 -1.62
N VAL A 21 4.40 -4.04 -1.08
CA VAL A 21 5.29 -3.12 -0.34
C VAL A 21 6.58 -2.92 -1.14
N PHE A 22 6.82 -1.69 -1.59
CA PHE A 22 7.97 -1.36 -2.46
C PHE A 22 9.19 -1.04 -1.60
N TRP A 23 9.95 -2.08 -1.22
CA TRP A 23 11.09 -1.97 -0.30
C TRP A 23 12.13 -0.93 -0.74
N ASN A 24 12.43 -0.84 -2.03
CA ASN A 24 13.42 0.08 -2.58
C ASN A 24 13.03 1.57 -2.47
N ALA A 25 11.72 1.86 -2.41
CA ALA A 25 11.22 3.19 -2.11
C ALA A 25 11.24 3.47 -0.61
N HIS A 26 10.96 2.45 0.21
CA HIS A 26 10.97 2.56 1.67
C HIS A 26 12.37 2.57 2.29
N GLU A 27 13.41 2.09 1.61
CA GLU A 27 14.81 2.11 2.05
C GLU A 27 15.73 2.55 0.89
N PRO A 28 15.67 3.83 0.46
CA PRO A 28 16.45 4.33 -0.67
C PRO A 28 17.96 4.32 -0.40
N LEU A 29 18.35 4.47 0.86
CA LEU A 29 19.72 4.28 1.35
C LEU A 29 19.68 3.26 2.48
N ARG A 30 20.70 2.39 2.53
CA ARG A 30 20.80 1.33 3.53
C ARG A 30 20.60 1.90 4.96
N GLN A 31 19.64 1.33 5.68
CA GLN A 31 19.20 1.69 7.03
C GLN A 31 18.59 3.09 7.18
N GLN A 32 18.22 3.75 6.08
CA GLN A 32 17.47 5.01 6.09
C GLN A 32 16.10 4.78 5.50
N TYR A 33 15.09 4.76 6.36
CA TYR A 33 13.73 4.41 5.97
C TYR A 33 12.88 5.64 5.67
N ASP A 34 12.06 5.56 4.61
CA ASP A 34 11.08 6.57 4.26
C ASP A 34 9.65 5.98 4.26
N PHE A 35 8.83 6.51 5.17
CA PHE A 35 7.40 6.24 5.28
C PHE A 35 6.59 7.53 5.29
N SER A 36 7.09 8.59 4.64
CA SER A 36 6.43 9.88 4.54
C SER A 36 5.55 9.99 3.28
N ASP A 37 4.66 10.98 3.25
CA ASP A 37 3.83 11.33 2.09
C ASP A 37 3.10 10.14 1.44
N ASN A 38 3.50 9.77 0.23
CA ASN A 38 2.90 8.68 -0.54
C ASN A 38 3.48 7.30 -0.16
N LEU A 39 4.57 7.26 0.61
CA LEU A 39 5.19 6.06 1.18
C LEU A 39 4.67 5.78 2.59
N ASP A 40 3.68 6.52 3.09
CA ASP A 40 3.07 6.22 4.39
C ASP A 40 2.13 5.00 4.30
N LEU A 41 2.74 3.81 4.39
CA LEU A 41 2.05 2.52 4.37
C LEU A 41 1.02 2.42 5.51
N ILE A 42 1.34 2.94 6.70
CA ILE A 42 0.45 2.85 7.86
C ILE A 42 -0.80 3.69 7.64
N ARG A 43 -0.67 4.92 7.12
CA ARG A 43 -1.82 5.75 6.75
C ARG A 43 -2.65 5.11 5.66
N PHE A 44 -2.04 4.47 4.67
CA PHE A 44 -2.78 3.74 3.63
C PHE A 44 -3.62 2.61 4.24
N LEU A 45 -3.02 1.77 5.09
CA LEU A 45 -3.72 0.65 5.75
C LEU A 45 -4.82 1.13 6.70
N LYS A 46 -4.58 2.21 7.46
CA LYS A 46 -5.62 2.83 8.30
C LYS A 46 -6.77 3.39 7.46
N THR A 47 -6.50 3.90 6.26
CA THR A 47 -7.56 4.37 5.35
C THR A 47 -8.44 3.20 4.88
N ILE A 48 -7.84 2.06 4.56
CA ILE A 48 -8.58 0.82 4.22
C ILE A 48 -9.43 0.37 5.42
N GLN A 49 -8.84 0.35 6.62
CA GLN A 49 -9.53 -0.01 7.85
C GLN A 49 -10.71 0.91 8.16
N ASN A 50 -10.55 2.23 7.99
CA ASN A 50 -11.60 3.21 8.25
C ASN A 50 -12.81 3.05 7.32
N GLU A 51 -12.59 2.60 6.08
CA GLU A 51 -13.66 2.24 5.16
C GLU A 51 -14.25 0.85 5.45
N GLY A 52 -13.73 0.11 6.44
CA GLY A 52 -14.25 -1.19 6.87
C GLY A 52 -13.91 -2.34 5.91
N LEU A 53 -12.83 -2.21 5.16
CA LEU A 53 -12.30 -3.26 4.27
C LEU A 53 -11.12 -3.99 4.94
N TYR A 54 -10.88 -5.24 4.53
CA TYR A 54 -9.64 -5.95 4.88
C TYR A 54 -8.47 -5.49 4.00
N ALA A 55 -7.24 -5.76 4.44
CA ALA A 55 -6.04 -5.52 3.65
C ALA A 55 -5.25 -6.83 3.45
N ILE A 56 -4.82 -7.09 2.22
CA ILE A 56 -3.90 -8.18 1.86
C ILE A 56 -2.55 -7.54 1.54
N LEU A 57 -1.56 -7.71 2.42
CA LEU A 57 -0.20 -7.23 2.18
C LEU A 57 0.63 -8.30 1.49
N ARG A 58 1.12 -7.99 0.30
CA ARG A 58 2.14 -8.75 -0.42
C ARG A 58 3.50 -8.07 -0.17
N ILE A 59 4.09 -8.43 0.96
CA ILE A 59 5.23 -7.70 1.54
C ILE A 59 6.51 -7.77 0.68
N GLY A 60 6.70 -8.82 -0.11
CA GLY A 60 7.92 -9.00 -0.91
C GLY A 60 9.08 -9.60 -0.08
N PRO A 61 10.31 -9.05 -0.13
CA PRO A 61 10.67 -7.72 -0.66
C PRO A 61 10.73 -7.65 -2.19
N TYR A 62 10.97 -8.76 -2.89
CA TYR A 62 10.77 -8.81 -4.35
C TYR A 62 9.27 -8.92 -4.64
N VAL A 63 8.74 -7.99 -5.43
CA VAL A 63 7.30 -7.89 -5.74
C VAL A 63 6.99 -8.04 -7.23
N CYS A 64 8.02 -8.01 -8.09
CA CYS A 64 7.89 -7.91 -9.55
C CYS A 64 7.17 -6.62 -9.95
N ALA A 65 5.84 -6.60 -9.84
CA ALA A 65 4.94 -5.44 -9.93
C ALA A 65 5.18 -4.47 -11.12
N GLU A 66 5.91 -4.90 -12.15
CA GLU A 66 6.44 -4.04 -13.20
C GLU A 66 7.13 -2.78 -12.62
N TRP A 67 7.79 -2.94 -11.47
CA TRP A 67 8.43 -1.89 -10.71
C TRP A 67 9.96 -1.97 -10.87
N ASN A 68 10.64 -0.84 -10.62
CA ASN A 68 12.08 -0.75 -10.77
C ASN A 68 12.77 -1.77 -9.84
N PHE A 69 13.55 -2.68 -10.41
CA PHE A 69 14.20 -3.80 -9.69
C PHE A 69 13.25 -4.83 -9.05
N GLY A 70 12.00 -4.91 -9.53
CA GLY A 70 11.05 -5.94 -9.15
C GLY A 70 10.32 -5.64 -7.86
#